data_AF-A0A8T4XAH6-F1
#
_entry.id   AF-A0A8T4XAH6-F1
#
_cell.length_a   1.000
_cell.length_b   1.000
_cell.length_c   1.000
_cell.angle_alpha   90.00
_cell.angle_beta   90.00
_cell.angle_gamma   90.00
#
_symmetry.space_group_name_H-M   'P 1'
#
loop_
_entity.id
_entity.type
_entity.pdbx_description
1 polymer ?
#
loop_
_entity_poly.entity_id
_entity_poly.type
_entity_poly.pdbx_seq_one_letter_code
_entity_poly.pdbx_strand_id
1 'polypeptide(L)'
;MKFKFSANDKEWHQTLLNTFENILKMKIKPVLVYDRKHFSNYIYKEKTNPNTVWAECIKECGTIWLNPHLSTEPKVETVNTLYHECLHIKYPKMHEREVRKLADKMIPVERSMVRKKKSFDIIHRH
;
A
#
# COMPACT_ATOMS: atom_id res chain seq x y z
N MET A 1 -10.42 19.84 7.20
CA MET A 1 -11.06 18.51 7.01
C MET A 1 -9.95 17.47 6.99
N LYS A 2 -9.94 16.50 7.93
CA LYS A 2 -8.98 15.38 7.94
C LYS A 2 -9.22 14.55 6.67
N PHE A 3 -8.17 14.22 5.91
CA PHE A 3 -8.23 13.47 4.66
C PHE A 3 -9.18 12.25 4.73
N LYS A 4 -9.98 12.01 3.68
CA LYS A 4 -10.99 10.93 3.66
C LYS A 4 -11.30 10.49 2.23
N PHE A 5 -11.40 9.17 2.02
CA PHE A 5 -11.89 8.59 0.78
C PHE A 5 -13.42 8.65 0.67
N SER A 6 -13.92 9.03 -0.50
CA SER A 6 -15.33 8.93 -0.87
C SER A 6 -15.75 7.46 -1.07
N ALA A 7 -17.06 7.21 -1.21
CA ALA A 7 -17.55 5.88 -1.55
C ALA A 7 -17.02 5.42 -2.92
N ASN A 8 -17.01 6.32 -3.90
CA ASN A 8 -16.48 6.08 -5.24
C ASN A 8 -14.99 5.72 -5.22
N ASP A 9 -14.20 6.38 -4.37
CA ASP A 9 -12.78 6.02 -4.21
C ASP A 9 -12.64 4.58 -3.70
N LYS A 10 -13.45 4.17 -2.72
CA LYS A 10 -13.37 2.82 -2.14
C LYS A 10 -13.77 1.74 -3.14
N GLU A 11 -14.81 1.97 -3.93
CA GLU A 11 -15.24 1.07 -5.00
C GLU A 11 -14.15 0.94 -6.09
N TRP A 12 -13.56 2.07 -6.47
CA TRP A 12 -12.43 2.09 -7.39
C TRP A 12 -11.20 1.36 -6.84
N HIS A 13 -10.83 1.57 -5.57
CA HIS A 13 -9.74 0.84 -4.94
C HIS A 13 -10.00 -0.67 -4.92
N GLN A 14 -11.24 -1.10 -4.61
CA GLN A 14 -11.61 -2.51 -4.61
C GLN A 14 -11.50 -3.12 -6.02
N THR A 15 -11.87 -2.36 -7.05
CA THR A 15 -11.72 -2.77 -8.45
C THR A 15 -10.25 -2.99 -8.81
N LEU A 16 -9.38 -2.03 -8.48
CA LEU A 16 -7.93 -2.16 -8.66
C LEU A 16 -7.38 -3.40 -7.94
N LEU A 17 -7.83 -3.63 -6.70
CA LEU A 17 -7.38 -4.73 -5.88
C LEU A 17 -7.72 -6.09 -6.52
N ASN A 18 -8.96 -6.24 -6.99
CA ASN A 18 -9.40 -7.43 -7.73
C ASN A 18 -8.60 -7.61 -9.04
N THR A 19 -8.30 -6.52 -9.75
CA THR A 19 -7.48 -6.57 -10.96
C THR A 19 -6.06 -7.04 -10.64
N PHE A 20 -5.43 -6.52 -9.57
CA PHE A 20 -4.08 -6.90 -9.18
C PHE A 20 -3.99 -8.32 -8.65
N GLU A 21 -4.99 -8.78 -7.89
CA GLU A 21 -5.12 -10.18 -7.47
C GLU A 21 -5.02 -11.12 -8.68
N ASN A 22 -5.76 -10.81 -9.75
CA ASN A 22 -5.79 -11.59 -10.97
C ASN A 22 -4.47 -11.50 -11.77
N ILE A 23 -3.96 -10.29 -12.01
CA ILE A 23 -2.72 -10.08 -12.77
C ILE A 23 -1.53 -10.78 -12.09
N LEU A 24 -1.42 -10.66 -10.76
CA LEU A 24 -0.34 -11.25 -9.99
C LEU A 24 -0.57 -12.73 -9.64
N LYS A 25 -1.75 -13.28 -9.94
CA LYS A 25 -2.17 -14.64 -9.56
C LYS A 25 -1.92 -14.90 -8.08
N MET A 26 -2.44 -14.03 -7.21
CA MET A 26 -2.17 -14.07 -5.77
C MET A 26 -2.82 -15.31 -5.14
N LYS A 27 -2.14 -15.91 -4.15
CA LYS A 27 -2.72 -17.01 -3.35
C LYS A 27 -3.58 -16.49 -2.21
N ILE A 28 -3.17 -15.35 -1.65
CA ILE A 28 -3.87 -14.66 -0.57
C ILE A 28 -4.68 -13.55 -1.23
N LYS A 29 -5.99 -13.51 -0.95
CA LYS A 29 -6.87 -12.44 -1.41
C LYS A 29 -6.60 -11.18 -0.58
N PRO A 30 -6.09 -10.09 -1.19
CA PRO A 30 -5.88 -8.86 -0.46
C PRO A 30 -7.21 -8.22 -0.03
N VAL A 31 -7.21 -7.54 1.11
CA VAL A 31 -8.37 -6.83 1.66
C VAL A 31 -7.96 -5.43 2.07
N LEU A 32 -8.76 -4.42 1.72
CA LEU A 32 -8.50 -3.03 2.10
C LEU A 32 -9.17 -2.64 3.41
N VAL A 33 -8.41 -1.98 4.27
CA VAL A 33 -8.92 -1.29 5.45
C VAL A 33 -8.55 0.20 5.39
N TYR A 34 -9.45 1.04 5.88
CA TYR A 34 -9.26 2.50 5.86
C TYR A 34 -9.02 3.09 7.25
N ASP A 35 -9.11 2.25 8.29
CA ASP A 35 -8.58 2.55 9.61
C ASP A 35 -7.27 1.80 9.83
N ARG A 36 -6.36 2.39 10.61
CA ARG A 36 -5.08 1.78 10.97
C ARG A 36 -5.18 0.97 12.27
N LYS A 37 -6.39 0.71 12.81
CA LYS A 37 -6.54 0.06 14.13
C LYS A 37 -5.95 -1.34 14.13
N HIS A 38 -6.14 -2.07 13.03
CA HIS A 38 -5.61 -3.42 12.85
C HIS A 38 -4.07 -3.50 12.80
N PHE A 39 -3.41 -2.37 12.54
CA PHE A 39 -1.96 -2.25 12.46
C PHE A 39 -1.34 -1.73 13.76
N SER A 40 -2.12 -1.48 14.82
CA SER A 40 -1.62 -0.95 16.09
C SER A 40 -0.64 -1.89 16.80
N ASN A 41 -0.75 -3.20 16.55
CA ASN A 41 0.13 -4.23 17.12
C ASN A 41 1.40 -4.44 16.28
N TYR A 42 1.53 -3.73 15.16
CA TYR A 42 2.68 -3.81 14.26
C TYR A 42 3.53 -2.55 14.42
N ILE A 43 4.82 -2.75 14.66
CA ILE A 43 5.79 -1.67 14.79
C ILE A 43 6.65 -1.58 13.52
N TYR A 44 7.06 -0.38 13.16
CA TYR A 44 8.07 -0.20 12.11
C TYR A 44 9.40 -0.76 12.59
N LYS A 45 10.16 -1.39 11.69
CA LYS A 45 11.54 -1.81 11.97
C LYS A 45 12.49 -0.65 12.34
N GLU A 46 12.11 0.60 12.07
CA GLU A 46 12.93 1.80 12.32
C GLU A 46 12.11 2.94 12.96
N LYS A 47 12.76 4.02 13.43
CA LYS A 47 12.15 5.26 13.97
C LYS A 47 11.43 6.08 12.88
N THR A 48 10.52 5.48 12.14
CA THR A 48 9.85 6.12 11.01
C THR A 48 8.62 6.87 11.47
N ASN A 49 8.47 8.11 10.99
CA ASN A 49 7.28 8.91 11.29
C ASN A 49 6.05 8.33 10.55
N PRO A 50 5.01 7.85 11.26
CA PRO A 50 3.83 7.23 10.65
C PRO A 50 3.10 8.16 9.65
N ASN A 51 3.20 9.47 9.84
CA ASN A 51 2.53 10.49 9.02
C ASN A 51 3.06 10.58 7.58
N THR A 52 4.04 9.76 7.23
CA THR A 52 4.68 9.77 5.92
C THR A 52 4.47 8.47 5.15
N VAL A 53 3.64 7.58 5.70
CA VAL A 53 3.31 6.27 5.13
C VAL A 53 2.08 6.39 4.26
N TRP A 54 2.13 5.84 3.04
CA TRP A 54 1.02 5.92 2.09
C TRP A 54 0.12 4.69 2.15
N ALA A 55 0.71 3.53 2.39
CA ALA A 55 0.02 2.29 2.69
C ALA A 55 0.91 1.35 3.51
N GLU A 56 0.30 0.33 4.09
CA GLU A 56 0.98 -0.77 4.78
C GLU A 56 0.21 -2.06 4.52
N CYS A 57 0.91 -3.20 4.46
CA CYS A 57 0.27 -4.50 4.42
C CYS A 57 0.78 -5.47 5.50
N ILE A 58 -0.14 -6.33 5.96
CA ILE A 58 0.18 -7.53 6.71
C ILE A 58 0.27 -8.67 5.70
N LYS A 59 1.49 -9.05 5.36
CA LYS A 59 1.80 -9.98 4.25
C LYS A 59 1.12 -11.34 4.42
N GLU A 60 1.00 -11.81 5.66
CA GLU A 60 0.48 -13.13 6.01
C GLU A 60 -1.03 -13.27 5.79
N CYS A 61 -1.79 -12.20 6.01
CA CYS A 61 -3.26 -12.22 5.88
C CYS A 61 -3.78 -11.36 4.72
N GLY A 62 -2.90 -10.67 4.00
CA GLY A 62 -3.26 -9.84 2.84
C GLY A 62 -4.00 -8.55 3.19
N THR A 63 -4.05 -8.15 4.46
CA THR A 63 -4.71 -6.90 4.85
C THR A 63 -3.82 -5.73 4.46
N ILE A 64 -4.40 -4.75 3.75
CA ILE A 64 -3.73 -3.52 3.32
C ILE A 64 -4.45 -2.33 3.96
N TRP A 65 -3.73 -1.54 4.75
CA TRP A 65 -4.19 -0.23 5.17
C TRP A 65 -3.78 0.82 4.14
N LEU A 66 -4.74 1.67 3.74
CA LEU A 66 -4.50 2.79 2.84
C LEU A 66 -4.63 4.11 3.58
N ASN A 67 -3.59 4.96 3.51
CA ASN A 67 -3.62 6.25 4.18
C ASN A 67 -4.63 7.19 3.48
N PRO A 68 -5.61 7.75 4.21
CA PRO A 68 -6.58 8.69 3.64
C PRO A 68 -5.97 9.91 2.93
N HIS A 69 -4.71 10.28 3.23
CA HIS A 69 -4.00 11.36 2.54
C HIS A 69 -3.92 11.15 1.03
N LEU A 70 -3.90 9.91 0.54
CA LEU A 70 -3.93 9.61 -0.90
C LEU A 70 -5.20 10.10 -1.60
N SER A 71 -6.26 10.48 -0.86
CA SER A 71 -7.45 11.13 -1.45
C SER A 71 -7.14 12.48 -2.12
N THR A 72 -6.03 13.12 -1.76
CA THR A 72 -5.60 14.40 -2.34
C THR A 72 -4.45 14.26 -3.34
N GLU A 73 -3.91 13.05 -3.50
CA GLU A 73 -2.81 12.78 -4.42
C GLU A 73 -3.31 12.39 -5.81
N PRO A 74 -2.48 12.50 -6.86
CA PRO A 74 -2.83 11.99 -8.18
C PRO A 74 -3.23 10.52 -8.13
N LYS A 75 -4.29 10.16 -8.86
CA LYS A 75 -4.84 8.78 -8.84
C LYS A 75 -3.77 7.72 -9.14
N VAL A 76 -2.83 8.02 -10.03
CA VAL A 76 -1.73 7.10 -10.39
C VAL A 76 -0.86 6.70 -9.18
N GLU A 77 -0.70 7.59 -8.19
CA GLU A 77 0.05 7.27 -6.97
C GLU A 77 -0.67 6.22 -6.14
N THR A 78 -2.00 6.29 -6.05
CA THR A 78 -2.81 5.26 -5.39
C THR A 78 -2.74 3.93 -6.13
N VAL A 79 -2.80 3.94 -7.47
CA VAL A 79 -2.69 2.73 -8.30
C VAL A 79 -1.33 2.04 -8.06
N ASN A 80 -0.24 2.81 -8.10
CA ASN A 80 1.11 2.29 -7.86
C ASN A 80 1.26 1.79 -6.40
N THR A 81 0.77 2.55 -5.43
CA THR A 81 0.83 2.17 -4.00
C THR A 81 0.10 0.86 -3.75
N LEU A 82 -1.12 0.69 -4.28
CA LEU A 82 -1.87 -0.57 -4.12
C LEU A 82 -1.15 -1.73 -4.80
N TYR A 83 -0.59 -1.52 -5.99
CA TYR A 83 0.18 -2.56 -6.67
C TYR A 83 1.46 -2.95 -5.90
N HIS A 84 2.14 -1.96 -5.30
CA HIS A 84 3.29 -2.16 -4.44
C HIS A 84 2.96 -3.05 -3.23
N GLU A 85 1.87 -2.76 -2.51
CA GLU A 85 1.45 -3.59 -1.37
C GLU A 85 1.04 -5.01 -1.82
N CYS A 86 0.37 -5.15 -2.97
CA CYS A 86 0.07 -6.47 -3.53
C CYS A 86 1.33 -7.26 -3.88
N LEU A 87 2.41 -6.61 -4.34
CA LEU A 87 3.70 -7.25 -4.56
C LEU A 87 4.34 -7.72 -3.25
N HIS A 88 4.22 -6.97 -2.16
CA HIS A 88 4.67 -7.43 -0.84
C HIS A 88 3.93 -8.68 -0.36
N ILE A 89 2.62 -8.74 -0.56
CA ILE A 89 1.82 -9.94 -0.23
C ILE A 89 2.19 -11.11 -1.14
N LYS A 90 2.38 -10.86 -2.44
CA LYS A 90 2.74 -11.90 -3.42
C LYS A 90 4.15 -12.46 -3.17
N TYR A 91 5.08 -11.60 -2.80
CA TYR A 91 6.50 -11.93 -2.62
C TYR A 91 6.99 -11.46 -1.23
N PRO A 92 6.60 -12.13 -0.14
CA PRO A 92 6.82 -11.63 1.22
C PRO A 92 8.31 -11.50 1.60
N LYS A 93 9.18 -12.24 0.92
CA LYS A 93 10.64 -12.23 1.11
C LYS A 93 11.38 -11.29 0.15
N MET A 94 10.69 -10.65 -0.81
CA MET A 94 11.31 -9.74 -1.77
C MET A 94 11.73 -8.45 -1.07
N HIS A 95 12.92 -7.97 -1.41
CA HIS A 95 13.44 -6.75 -0.82
C HIS A 95 12.65 -5.53 -1.34
N GLU A 96 12.32 -4.60 -0.45
CA GLU A 96 11.60 -3.35 -0.75
C GLU A 96 12.06 -2.65 -2.04
N ARG A 97 13.37 -2.51 -2.23
CA ARG A 97 13.94 -1.83 -3.41
C ARG A 97 13.51 -2.51 -4.72
N GLU A 98 13.37 -3.82 -4.72
CA GLU A 98 12.93 -4.59 -5.88
C GLU A 98 11.42 -4.47 -6.08
N VAL A 99 10.65 -4.57 -5.00
CA VAL A 99 9.19 -4.34 -5.01
C VAL A 99 8.87 -2.99 -5.64
N ARG A 100 9.55 -1.93 -5.19
CA ARG A 100 9.38 -0.57 -5.72
C ARG A 100 9.74 -0.46 -7.19
N LYS A 101 10.87 -1.04 -7.61
CA LYS A 101 11.28 -1.04 -9.02
C LYS A 101 10.23 -1.71 -9.90
N LEU A 102 9.66 -2.83 -9.45
CA LEU A 102 8.60 -3.53 -10.17
C LEU A 102 7.31 -2.71 -10.24
N ALA A 103 6.93 -2.07 -9.13
CA ALA A 103 5.75 -1.20 -9.10
C ALA A 103 5.91 0.00 -10.03
N ASP A 104 7.03 0.72 -9.94
CA ASP A 104 7.31 1.89 -10.79
C ASP A 104 7.50 1.51 -12.27
N LYS A 105 7.94 0.27 -12.57
CA LYS A 105 7.99 -0.23 -13.95
C LYS A 105 6.59 -0.53 -14.51
N MET A 106 5.69 -1.09 -13.70
CA MET A 106 4.34 -1.47 -14.13
C MET A 106 3.40 -0.26 -14.20
N ILE A 107 3.46 0.61 -13.19
CA ILE A 107 2.65 1.81 -13.07
C ILE A 107 3.63 2.96 -12.86
N PRO A 108 4.16 3.53 -13.95
CA PRO A 108 5.06 4.67 -13.86
C PRO A 108 4.36 5.82 -13.16
N VAL A 109 5.01 6.34 -12.13
CA VAL A 109 4.65 7.63 -11.56
C VAL A 109 5.77 8.60 -11.91
N GLU A 110 5.40 9.83 -12.28
CA GLU A 110 6.40 10.89 -12.27
C GLU A 110 6.94 10.99 -10.84
N ARG A 111 8.25 11.19 -10.69
CA ARG A 111 8.77 11.53 -9.36
C ARG A 111 8.05 12.80 -8.95
N SER A 112 7.07 12.67 -8.06
CA SER A 112 6.50 13.81 -7.38
C SER A 112 7.67 14.69 -6.93
N MET A 113 7.74 15.91 -7.45
CA MET A 113 8.70 16.91 -6.97
C MET A 113 8.53 17.13 -5.45
N VAL A 114 7.43 16.62 -4.88
CA VAL A 114 7.04 16.67 -3.49
C VAL A 114 7.11 15.25 -2.89
N ARG A 115 8.31 14.87 -2.41
CA ARG A 115 8.61 13.78 -1.46
C ARG A 115 8.99 12.41 -2.05
N LYS A 116 10.10 11.88 -1.50
CA LYS A 116 10.58 10.50 -1.70
C LYS A 116 9.48 9.51 -1.28
N LYS A 117 9.03 8.63 -2.19
CA LYS A 117 8.28 7.41 -1.84
C LYS A 117 9.00 6.69 -0.70
N LYS A 118 8.28 6.35 0.37
CA LYS A 118 8.88 5.72 1.55
C LYS A 118 8.65 4.21 1.53
N SER A 119 9.65 3.50 2.07
CA SER A 119 9.73 2.05 2.18
C SER A 119 9.24 1.59 3.53
N PHE A 120 8.46 0.51 3.60
CA PHE A 120 7.94 0.04 4.87
C PHE A 120 7.87 -1.48 4.97
N ASP A 121 8.72 -2.03 5.85
CA ASP A 121 8.50 -3.35 6.44
C ASP A 121 8.03 -3.15 7.90
N ILE A 122 6.85 -3.68 8.22
CA ILE A 122 6.33 -3.77 9.58
C ILE A 122 6.65 -5.14 10.19
N ILE A 123 6.79 -5.20 11.51
CA ILE A 123 6.94 -6.46 12.27
C ILE A 123 5.86 -6.54 13.35
N HIS A 124 5.31 -7.73 13.57
CA HIS A 124 4.34 -7.98 14.63
C HIS A 124 5.04 -7.89 15.99
N ARG A 125 4.44 -7.17 16.95
CA ARG A 125 4.90 -7.18 18.34
C ARG A 125 4.38 -8.45 19.01
N HIS A 126 5.26 -9.34 19.47
CA HIS A 126 4.87 -10.48 20.29
C HIS A 126 4.26 -10.01 21.62
#